data_AF-A0A512JK77-F1
#
_entry.id   AF-A0A512JK77-F1
#
_cell.length_a   1.000
_cell.length_b   1.000
_cell.length_c   1.000
_cell.angle_alpha   90.00
_cell.angle_beta   90.00
_cell.angle_gamma   90.00
#
_symmetry.space_group_name_H-M   'P 1'
#
loop_
_entity.id
_entity.type
_entity.pdbx_description
1 polymer ?
#
loop_
_entity_poly.entity_id
_entity_poly.type
_entity_poly.pdbx_seq_one_letter_code
_entity_poly.pdbx_strand_id
1 'polypeptide(L)' 'MSSTTDKIKGVANEAAGNVKQGIGKATDDPKLQAEGKAQELKGDAQKTAGHAKDAVKDGADAVKRSL' A
#
# COMPACT_ATOMS: atom_id res chain seq x y z
N MET A 1 8.05 -7.97 -14.58
CA MET A 1 8.07 -8.66 -13.27
C MET A 1 8.15 -7.63 -12.12
N SER A 2 7.13 -6.77 -11.95
CA SER A 2 7.09 -5.73 -10.88
C SER A 2 6.12 -6.07 -9.74
N SER A 3 5.08 -6.87 -10.04
CA SER A 3 3.96 -7.11 -9.12
C SER A 3 4.33 -7.80 -7.81
N THR A 4 5.39 -8.62 -7.77
CA THR A 4 5.84 -9.27 -6.53
C THR A 4 6.60 -8.30 -5.64
N THR A 5 7.51 -7.49 -6.20
CA THR A 5 8.29 -6.49 -5.47
C THR A 5 7.41 -5.38 -4.92
N ASP A 6 6.43 -4.92 -5.69
CA ASP A 6 5.49 -3.88 -5.26
C ASP A 6 4.54 -4.38 -4.15
N LYS A 7 4.06 -5.62 -4.25
CA LYS A 7 3.28 -6.26 -3.17
C LYS A 7 4.11 -6.43 -1.89
N ILE A 8 5.36 -6.86 -2.00
CA ILE A 8 6.26 -7.00 -0.85
C ILE A 8 6.53 -5.64 -0.19
N LYS A 9 6.76 -4.57 -0.98
CA LYS A 9 6.91 -3.21 -0.44
C LYS A 9 5.64 -2.71 0.26
N GLY A 10 4.46 -3.05 -0.26
CA GLY A 10 3.19 -2.73 0.38
C GLY A 10 3.08 -3.37 1.76
N VAL A 11 3.30 -4.69 1.84
CA VAL A 11 3.25 -5.46 3.09
C VAL A 11 4.31 -4.97 4.09
N ALA A 12 5.53 -4.68 3.64
CA ALA A 12 6.59 -4.17 4.50
C ALA A 12 6.26 -2.79 5.10
N ASN A 13 5.61 -1.90 4.33
CA ASN A 13 5.17 -0.60 4.82
C ASN A 13 3.99 -0.71 5.80
N GLU A 14 3.02 -1.60 5.54
CA GLU A 14 1.92 -1.91 6.47
C GLU A 14 2.48 -2.44 7.80
N ALA A 15 3.40 -3.40 7.75
CA ALA A 15 4.02 -3.96 8.94
C ALA A 15 4.78 -2.88 9.73
N ALA A 16 5.58 -2.04 9.06
CA ALA A 16 6.31 -0.95 9.70
C ALA A 16 5.36 0.10 10.32
N GLY A 17 4.24 0.42 9.65
CA GLY A 17 3.21 1.32 10.16
C GLY A 17 2.56 0.77 11.44
N ASN A 18 2.16 -0.50 11.43
CA ASN A 18 1.58 -1.18 12.59
C ASN A 18 2.55 -1.23 13.77
N VAL A 19 3.84 -1.49 13.50
CA VAL A 19 4.89 -1.46 14.53
C VAL A 19 5.02 -0.06 15.13
N LYS A 20 5.08 0.99 14.31
CA LYS A 20 5.15 2.38 14.79
C LYS A 20 3.92 2.77 15.63
N GLN A 21 2.73 2.36 15.22
CA GLN A 21 1.52 2.59 16.03
C GLN A 21 1.55 1.82 17.35
N GLY A 22 2.00 0.57 17.33
CA GLY A 22 2.14 -0.25 18.53
C GLY A 22 3.12 0.36 19.53
N ILE A 23 4.30 0.78 19.04
CA ILE A 23 5.30 1.47 19.87
C ILE A 23 4.75 2.82 20.34
N GLY A 24 4.17 3.64 19.46
CA GLY A 24 3.61 4.95 19.84
C GLY A 24 2.46 4.86 20.85
N LYS A 25 1.69 3.77 20.86
CA LYS A 25 0.70 3.50 21.93
C LYS A 25 1.38 3.07 23.23
N ALA A 26 2.41 2.25 23.15
CA ALA A 26 3.12 1.75 24.33
C ALA A 26 3.97 2.84 25.02
N THR A 27 4.46 3.83 24.27
CA THR A 27 5.28 4.94 24.78
C THR A 27 4.51 6.24 24.97
N ASP A 28 3.20 6.26 24.75
CA ASP A 28 2.36 7.48 24.74
C ASP A 28 2.94 8.60 23.83
N ASP A 29 3.50 8.20 22.67
CA ASP A 29 4.07 9.14 21.70
C ASP A 29 3.05 9.43 20.57
N PRO A 30 2.42 10.62 20.58
CA PRO A 30 1.41 10.98 19.58
C PRO A 30 2.00 11.15 18.17
N LYS A 31 3.30 11.43 18.05
CA LYS A 31 3.98 11.59 16.77
C LYS A 31 4.13 10.24 16.08
N LEU A 32 4.56 9.21 16.81
CA LEU A 32 4.66 7.84 16.27
C LEU A 32 3.30 7.28 15.85
N GLN A 33 2.24 7.57 16.61
CA GLN A 33 0.88 7.18 16.23
C GLN A 33 0.40 7.89 14.95
N ALA A 34 0.67 9.20 14.85
CA ALA A 34 0.31 9.99 13.67
C ALA A 34 1.09 9.54 12.42
N GLU A 35 2.40 9.29 12.54
CA GLU A 35 3.22 8.77 11.45
C GLU A 35 2.74 7.39 10.98
N GLY A 36 2.40 6.50 11.91
CA GLY A 36 1.86 5.18 11.59
C GLY A 36 0.53 5.27 10.83
N LYS A 37 -0.42 6.10 11.29
CA LYS A 37 -1.70 6.35 10.58
C LYS A 37 -1.49 6.95 9.20
N ALA A 38 -0.60 7.93 9.07
CA ALA A 38 -0.31 8.55 7.77
C ALA A 38 0.29 7.53 6.79
N GLN A 39 1.12 6.62 7.28
CA GLN A 39 1.75 5.57 6.48
C GLN A 39 0.73 4.50 6.02
N GLU A 40 -0.21 4.09 6.88
CA GLU A 40 -1.35 3.23 6.49
C GLU A 40 -2.18 3.88 5.38
N LEU A 41 -2.59 5.13 5.59
CA LEU A 41 -3.48 5.85 4.67
C LEU A 41 -2.83 6.03 3.29
N LYS A 42 -1.51 6.29 3.27
CA LYS A 42 -0.72 6.33 2.04
C LYS A 42 -0.66 4.95 1.36
N GLY A 43 -0.50 3.88 2.13
CA GLY A 43 -0.48 2.49 1.64
C GLY A 43 -1.80 2.10 0.98
N ASP A 44 -2.93 2.41 1.62
CA ASP A 44 -4.27 2.14 1.09
C ASP A 44 -4.56 2.94 -0.18
N ALA A 45 -4.16 4.21 -0.20
CA ALA A 45 -4.28 5.03 -1.40
C ALA A 45 -3.46 4.46 -2.56
N GLN A 46 -2.24 3.97 -2.30
CA GLN A 46 -1.40 3.33 -3.31
C GLN A 46 -1.98 1.98 -3.78
N LYS A 47 -2.51 1.15 -2.89
CA LYS A 47 -3.21 -0.10 -3.28
C LYS A 47 -4.39 0.19 -4.19
N THR A 48 -5.24 1.14 -3.81
CA THR A 48 -6.43 1.51 -4.57
C THR A 48 -6.07 2.04 -5.96
N ALA A 49 -5.09 2.94 -6.03
CA ALA A 49 -4.60 3.47 -7.30
C ALA A 49 -3.94 2.38 -8.16
N GLY A 50 -3.22 1.44 -7.54
CA GLY A 50 -2.64 0.28 -8.20
C GLY A 50 -3.70 -0.63 -8.82
N HIS A 51 -4.72 -1.02 -8.04
CA HIS A 51 -5.84 -1.84 -8.51
C HIS A 51 -6.60 -1.18 -9.67
N ALA A 52 -6.86 0.12 -9.60
CA ALA A 52 -7.51 0.83 -10.69
C ALA A 52 -6.66 0.82 -11.97
N LYS A 53 -5.34 1.04 -11.85
CA LYS A 53 -4.42 0.96 -13.00
C LYS A 53 -4.32 -0.45 -13.58
N ASP A 54 -4.25 -1.47 -12.73
CA ASP A 54 -4.21 -2.87 -13.15
C ASP A 54 -5.49 -3.25 -13.90
N ALA A 55 -6.67 -2.88 -13.39
CA ALA A 55 -7.95 -3.16 -14.06
C ALA A 55 -8.05 -2.49 -15.44
N VAL A 56 -7.60 -1.23 -15.57
CA VAL A 56 -7.56 -0.53 -16.86
C VAL A 56 -6.58 -1.21 -17.82
N LYS A 57 -5.41 -1.59 -17.32
CA LYS A 57 -4.38 -2.28 -18.11
C LYS A 57 -4.88 -3.64 -18.59
N ASP A 58 -5.47 -4.44 -17.71
CA ASP A 58 -6.02 -5.76 -18.05
C ASP A 58 -7.13 -5.63 -19.10
N GLY A 59 -8.00 -4.63 -18.99
CA GLY A 59 -9.02 -4.33 -20.01
C GLY A 59 -8.40 -3.96 -21.36
N ALA A 60 -7.37 -3.12 -21.38
CA ALA A 60 -6.67 -2.74 -22.61
C ALA A 60 -5.89 -3.91 -23.24
N ASP A 61 -5.24 -4.74 -22.43
CA ASP A 61 -4.53 -5.96 -22.86
C ASP A 61 -5.51 -6.99 -23.44
N ALA A 62 -6.70 -7.13 -22.85
CA ALA A 62 -7.76 -8.00 -23.36
C ALA A 62 -8.21 -7.57 -24.76
N VAL A 63 -8.52 -6.28 -24.95
CA VAL A 63 -8.92 -5.72 -26.26
C VAL A 63 -7.82 -5.93 -27.30
N LYS A 64 -6.56 -5.70 -26.93
CA LYS A 64 -5.42 -5.88 -27.85
C LYS A 64 -5.17 -7.33 -28.25
N ARG A 65 -5.47 -8.30 -27.38
CA ARG A 65 -5.37 -9.74 -27.71
C ARG A 65 -6.48 -10.25 -28.61
N SER A 66 -7.62 -9.56 -28.63
CA SER A 66 -8.78 -9.91 -29.47
C SER A 66 -8.75 -9.28 -30.87
N LEU A 67 -7.71 -8.51 -31.20
CA LEU A 67 -7.43 -7.87 -32.48
C LEU A 67 -6.22 -8.54 -33.16
#